data_AF-A0A523SSC8-F1
#
_entry.id   AF-A0A523SSC8-F1
#
_cell.length_a   1.000
_cell.length_b   1.000
_cell.length_c   1.000
_cell.angle_alpha   90.00
_cell.angle_beta   90.00
_cell.angle_gamma   90.00
#
_symmetry.space_group_name_H-M   'P 1'
#
loop_
_entity.id
_entity.type
_entity.pdbx_description
1 polymer ?
#
loop_
_entity_poly.entity_id
_entity_poly.type
_entity_poly.pdbx_seq_one_letter_code
_entity_poly.pdbx_strand_id
1 'polypeptide(L)'
;MEMKLALVIGIVIGLIGGVTVGYLVAPKGVGTDTSALEQQISQLEGQVSTLESQVQEKDNQISNLTSQITELEQLVPPLTKGEWNTIITFTGSAYKTTELFHIPSETWRINWTYTGGSLAIFGFFVYPEGETVLPVETLSATGSSKSDATYIYEGQDNFYVKLLAANIDPWTLTVQAFIPS
;
A
#
# COMPACT_ATOMS: atom_id res chain seq x y z
N MET A 1 6.15 -13.93 -1.94
CA MET A 1 7.21 -14.90 -2.33
C MET A 1 6.63 -16.20 -2.89
N GLU A 2 5.48 -16.66 -2.40
CA GLU A 2 4.90 -17.98 -2.75
C GLU A 2 4.37 -18.12 -4.19
N MET A 3 3.81 -17.06 -4.77
CA MET A 3 3.24 -17.13 -6.13
C MET A 3 4.31 -17.31 -7.23
N LYS A 4 5.54 -16.83 -6.99
CA LYS A 4 6.67 -17.04 -7.92
C LYS A 4 7.17 -18.49 -7.88
N LEU A 5 7.10 -19.14 -6.72
CA LEU A 5 7.54 -20.53 -6.53
C LEU A 5 6.49 -21.53 -7.08
N ALA A 6 5.20 -21.26 -6.88
CA ALA A 6 4.11 -22.10 -7.39
C ALA A 6 4.06 -22.15 -8.94
N LEU A 7 4.31 -21.02 -9.61
CA LEU A 7 4.35 -20.96 -11.08
C LEU A 7 5.54 -21.76 -11.65
N VAL A 8 6.72 -21.64 -11.03
CA VAL A 8 7.94 -22.35 -11.45
C VAL A 8 7.80 -23.86 -11.21
N ILE A 9 7.23 -24.27 -10.08
CA ILE A 9 6.99 -25.69 -9.76
C ILE A 9 5.93 -26.31 -10.68
N GLY A 10 4.83 -25.59 -10.96
CA GLY A 10 3.78 -26.08 -11.86
C GLY A 10 4.27 -26.36 -13.28
N ILE A 11 5.21 -25.54 -13.77
CA ILE A 11 5.80 -25.68 -15.10
C ILE A 11 6.84 -26.81 -15.12
N VAL A 12 7.73 -26.88 -14.12
CA VAL A 12 8.74 -27.97 -14.04
C VAL A 12 8.07 -29.36 -13.94
N ILE A 13 6.96 -29.47 -13.20
CA ILE A 13 6.20 -30.73 -13.10
C ILE A 13 5.49 -31.07 -14.43
N GLY A 14 4.97 -30.07 -15.15
CA GLY A 14 4.40 -30.25 -16.48
C GLY A 14 5.42 -30.76 -17.52
N LEU A 15 6.70 -30.42 -17.35
CA LEU A 15 7.79 -30.82 -18.25
C LEU A 15 8.39 -32.19 -17.93
N ILE A 16 8.43 -32.59 -16.65
CA ILE A 16 8.92 -33.91 -16.23
C ILE A 16 7.84 -35.01 -16.43
N GLY A 17 6.56 -34.65 -16.30
CA GLY A 17 5.43 -35.58 -16.43
C GLY A 17 5.21 -36.20 -17.81
N GLY A 18 5.80 -35.63 -18.88
CA GLY A 18 5.71 -36.16 -20.24
C GLY A 18 6.66 -37.33 -20.57
N VAL A 19 7.63 -37.64 -19.70
CA VAL A 19 8.77 -38.52 -20.04
C VAL A 19 8.61 -39.96 -19.51
N THR A 20 7.63 -40.29 -18.68
CA THR A 20 7.63 -41.55 -17.89
C THR A 20 6.69 -42.69 -18.35
N VAL A 21 6.09 -42.66 -19.54
CA VAL A 21 5.34 -43.83 -20.05
C VAL A 21 5.77 -44.22 -21.47
N GLY A 22 6.94 -44.85 -21.59
CA GLY A 22 7.42 -45.39 -22.87
C GLY A 22 8.55 -46.42 -22.79
N TYR A 23 9.11 -46.69 -21.61
CA TYR A 23 10.18 -47.68 -21.43
C TYR A 23 9.55 -49.03 -21.05
N LEU A 24 9.07 -49.85 -22.00
CA LEU A 24 9.04 -51.32 -21.81
C LEU A 24 8.65 -52.22 -23.00
N VAL A 25 8.55 -51.78 -24.27
CA VAL A 25 8.40 -52.76 -25.37
C VAL A 25 9.09 -52.29 -26.65
N ALA A 26 10.24 -52.86 -26.98
CA ALA A 26 10.78 -52.86 -28.33
C ALA A 26 10.47 -54.21 -29.00
N PRO A 27 9.97 -54.17 -30.25
CA PRO A 27 10.82 -54.71 -31.29
C PRO A 27 10.91 -53.80 -32.53
N LYS A 28 12.16 -53.61 -32.98
CA LYS A 28 12.63 -53.35 -34.35
C LYS A 28 11.67 -52.58 -35.28
N GLY A 29 11.80 -51.25 -35.26
CA GLY A 29 11.22 -50.33 -36.24
C GLY A 29 11.70 -48.90 -35.95
N VAL A 30 12.88 -48.55 -36.46
CA VAL A 30 13.48 -47.21 -36.34
C VAL A 30 12.63 -46.24 -37.17
N GLY A 31 11.99 -45.23 -36.55
CA GLY A 31 11.42 -44.13 -37.34
C GLY A 31 10.44 -43.13 -36.68
N THR A 32 9.82 -43.39 -35.52
CA THR A 32 8.66 -42.59 -35.09
C THR A 32 8.77 -41.83 -33.76
N ASP A 33 9.62 -42.25 -32.82
CA ASP A 33 9.67 -41.63 -31.47
C ASP A 33 10.61 -40.42 -31.39
N THR A 34 11.62 -40.36 -32.26
CA THR A 34 12.56 -39.22 -32.33
C THR A 34 11.86 -37.95 -32.81
N SER A 35 10.96 -38.05 -33.79
CA SER A 35 10.24 -36.88 -34.32
C SER A 35 9.30 -36.24 -33.28
N ALA A 36 8.65 -37.05 -32.44
CA ALA A 36 7.77 -36.54 -31.39
C ALA A 36 8.58 -35.86 -30.26
N LEU A 37 9.74 -36.41 -29.89
CA LEU A 37 10.64 -35.81 -28.91
C LEU A 37 11.26 -34.50 -29.44
N GLU A 38 11.64 -34.44 -30.71
CA GLU A 38 12.14 -33.22 -31.36
C GLU A 38 11.10 -32.09 -31.35
N GLN A 39 9.82 -32.42 -31.60
CA GLN A 39 8.73 -31.45 -31.51
C GLN A 39 8.53 -30.92 -30.09
N GLN A 40 8.61 -31.80 -29.07
CA GLN A 40 8.50 -31.38 -27.68
C GLN A 40 9.66 -30.47 -27.26
N ILE A 41 10.90 -30.79 -27.67
CA ILE A 41 12.07 -29.95 -27.41
C ILE A 41 11.89 -28.57 -28.05
N SER A 42 11.46 -28.50 -29.31
CA SER A 42 11.23 -27.22 -29.99
C SER A 42 10.14 -26.38 -29.31
N GLN A 43 9.06 -27.02 -28.84
CA GLN A 43 8.02 -26.33 -28.08
C GLN A 43 8.53 -25.80 -26.74
N LEU A 44 9.34 -26.61 -26.05
CA LEU A 44 10.01 -26.25 -24.80
C LEU A 44 10.94 -25.06 -24.97
N GLU A 45 11.78 -25.06 -26.01
CA GLU A 45 12.66 -23.94 -26.36
C GLU A 45 11.86 -22.66 -26.63
N GLY A 46 10.74 -22.77 -27.36
CA GLY A 46 9.83 -21.64 -27.59
C GLY A 46 9.20 -21.10 -26.29
N GLN A 47 8.83 -21.99 -25.37
CA GLN A 47 8.32 -21.61 -24.05
C GLN A 47 9.40 -20.93 -23.20
N VAL A 48 10.62 -21.46 -23.17
CA VAL A 48 11.76 -20.84 -22.46
C VAL A 48 12.03 -19.45 -23.01
N SER A 49 12.10 -19.29 -24.34
CA SER A 49 12.31 -17.98 -24.98
C SER A 49 11.20 -16.97 -24.65
N THR A 50 9.94 -17.43 -24.59
CA THR A 50 8.80 -16.59 -24.19
C THR A 50 8.91 -16.17 -22.73
N LEU A 51 9.28 -17.09 -21.85
CA LEU A 51 9.46 -16.82 -20.41
C LEU A 51 10.61 -15.84 -20.16
N GLU A 52 11.74 -16.00 -20.85
CA GLU A 52 12.87 -15.06 -20.79
C GLU A 52 12.43 -13.65 -21.17
N SER A 53 11.64 -13.52 -22.23
CA SER A 53 11.10 -12.22 -22.67
C SER A 53 10.18 -11.60 -21.61
N GLN A 54 9.34 -12.40 -20.95
CA GLN A 54 8.46 -11.92 -19.87
C GLN A 54 9.23 -11.51 -18.61
N VAL A 55 10.30 -12.22 -18.26
CA VAL A 55 11.17 -11.85 -17.13
C VAL A 55 11.83 -10.50 -17.42
N GLN A 56 12.39 -10.33 -18.61
CA GLN A 56 13.03 -9.07 -19.03
C GLN A 56 12.05 -7.88 -18.96
N GLU A 57 10.81 -8.05 -19.43
CA GLU A 57 9.79 -7.01 -19.37
C GLU A 57 9.43 -6.66 -17.92
N LYS A 58 9.29 -7.66 -17.05
CA LYS A 58 9.02 -7.42 -15.62
C LYS A 58 10.19 -6.73 -14.92
N ASP A 59 11.43 -7.05 -15.27
CA ASP A 59 12.61 -6.39 -14.73
C ASP A 59 12.66 -4.91 -15.14
N ASN A 60 12.31 -4.60 -16.39
CA ASN A 60 12.17 -3.22 -16.86
C ASN A 60 11.08 -2.46 -16.07
N GLN A 61 9.93 -3.11 -15.83
CA GLN A 61 8.85 -2.53 -15.03
C GLN A 61 9.26 -2.26 -13.58
N ILE A 62 9.95 -3.21 -12.94
CA ILE A 62 10.48 -3.05 -11.58
C ILE A 62 11.47 -1.88 -11.54
N SER A 63 12.37 -1.79 -12.53
CA SER A 63 13.32 -0.68 -12.62
C SER A 63 12.61 0.67 -12.71
N ASN A 64 11.56 0.78 -13.53
CA ASN A 64 10.78 2.01 -13.68
C ASN A 64 10.05 2.39 -12.37
N LEU A 65 9.37 1.44 -11.74
CA LEU A 65 8.68 1.68 -10.47
C LEU A 65 9.66 2.08 -9.35
N THR A 66 10.85 1.49 -9.31
CA THR A 66 11.89 1.83 -8.33
C THR A 66 12.36 3.27 -8.50
N SER A 67 12.55 3.72 -9.74
CA SER A 67 12.88 5.13 -10.02
C SER A 67 11.78 6.08 -9.57
N GLN A 68 10.52 5.77 -9.86
CA GLN A 68 9.38 6.60 -9.43
C GLN A 68 9.27 6.69 -7.90
N ILE A 69 9.46 5.59 -7.19
CA ILE A 69 9.47 5.60 -5.71
C ILE A 69 10.58 6.50 -5.20
N THR A 70 11.79 6.39 -5.75
CA THR A 70 12.94 7.22 -5.35
C THR A 70 12.67 8.71 -5.55
N GLU A 71 12.02 9.09 -6.66
CA GLU A 71 11.62 10.48 -6.92
C GLU A 71 10.55 10.97 -5.93
N LEU A 72 9.54 10.14 -5.63
CA LEU A 72 8.48 10.49 -4.69
C LEU A 72 8.99 10.60 -3.25
N GLU A 73 9.90 9.71 -2.84
CA GLU A 73 10.54 9.74 -1.52
C GLU A 73 11.32 11.05 -1.29
N GLN A 74 11.88 11.66 -2.34
CA GLN A 74 12.54 12.96 -2.23
C GLN A 74 11.58 14.13 -1.99
N LEU A 75 10.29 13.97 -2.31
CA LEU A 75 9.27 15.00 -2.10
C LEU A 75 8.68 14.96 -0.69
N VAL A 76 8.88 13.86 0.05
CA VAL A 76 8.39 13.71 1.42
C VAL A 76 9.56 13.92 2.38
N PRO A 77 9.50 14.88 3.31
CA PRO A 77 10.58 15.08 4.28
C PRO A 77 10.80 13.79 5.09
N PRO A 78 12.07 13.38 5.32
CA PRO A 78 12.37 12.17 6.04
C PRO A 78 11.87 12.27 7.48
N LEU A 79 11.33 11.17 7.99
CA LEU A 79 10.87 11.08 9.36
C LEU A 79 12.07 11.05 10.33
N THR A 80 12.14 12.03 11.22
CA THR A 80 13.18 12.12 12.25
C THR A 80 12.79 11.29 13.48
N LYS A 81 13.66 10.36 13.88
CA LYS A 81 13.50 9.57 15.10
C LYS A 81 13.68 10.43 16.35
N GLY A 82 12.96 10.09 17.41
CA GLY A 82 12.91 10.83 18.67
C GLY A 82 12.09 12.12 18.61
N GLU A 83 11.41 12.41 17.49
CA GLU A 83 10.72 13.68 17.25
C GLU A 83 9.28 13.48 16.72
N TRP A 84 8.50 14.54 16.83
CA TRP A 84 7.18 14.65 16.21
C TRP A 84 7.33 15.07 14.76
N ASN A 85 6.86 14.24 13.84
CA ASN A 85 6.94 14.45 12.41
C ASN A 85 5.58 14.84 11.85
N THR A 86 5.51 15.89 11.04
CA THR A 86 4.26 16.26 10.36
C THR A 86 3.98 15.29 9.23
N ILE A 87 2.83 14.61 9.31
CA ILE A 87 2.37 13.65 8.32
C ILE A 87 1.55 14.35 7.24
N ILE A 88 0.56 15.14 7.66
CA ILE A 88 -0.32 15.86 6.75
C ILE A 88 -0.97 17.06 7.45
N THR A 89 -1.35 18.07 6.68
CA THR A 89 -2.12 19.22 7.17
C THR A 89 -3.37 19.43 6.32
N PHE A 90 -4.51 19.55 6.98
CA PHE A 90 -5.78 19.89 6.35
C PHE A 90 -6.21 21.28 6.81
N THR A 91 -6.76 22.06 5.90
CA THR A 91 -7.36 23.37 6.19
C THR A 91 -8.75 23.47 5.58
N GLY A 92 -9.58 24.36 6.12
CA GLY A 92 -10.89 24.66 5.57
C GLY A 92 -11.69 25.61 6.47
N SER A 93 -12.98 25.77 6.14
CA SER A 93 -13.92 26.60 6.92
C SER A 93 -15.30 25.94 7.06
N ALA A 94 -15.48 24.74 6.53
CA ALA A 94 -16.73 23.99 6.58
C ALA A 94 -16.48 22.54 7.03
N TYR A 95 -17.57 21.77 7.15
CA TYR A 95 -17.53 20.33 7.32
C TYR A 95 -16.63 19.67 6.28
N LYS A 96 -15.82 18.69 6.69
CA LYS A 96 -14.94 17.96 5.79
C LYS A 96 -14.82 16.50 6.22
N THR A 97 -14.82 15.60 5.24
CA THR A 97 -14.21 14.27 5.41
C THR A 97 -12.87 14.30 4.68
N THR A 98 -11.78 13.98 5.36
CA THR A 98 -10.44 14.00 4.75
C THR A 98 -10.24 12.80 3.83
N GLU A 99 -9.28 12.92 2.92
CA GLU A 99 -8.59 11.77 2.35
C GLU A 99 -7.92 10.92 3.46
N LEU A 100 -7.59 9.67 3.11
CA LEU A 100 -6.84 8.76 3.98
C LEU A 100 -5.40 9.27 4.17
N PHE A 101 -4.86 9.06 5.36
CA PHE A 101 -3.45 9.27 5.66
C PHE A 101 -2.91 8.12 6.52
N HIS A 102 -1.66 7.75 6.29
CA HIS A 102 -0.99 6.67 7.01
C HIS A 102 -0.26 7.20 8.24
N ILE A 103 -0.42 6.54 9.38
CA ILE A 103 0.34 6.83 10.59
C ILE A 103 1.40 5.74 10.80
N PRO A 104 2.70 6.07 10.75
CA PRO A 104 3.78 5.08 10.82
C PRO A 104 4.16 4.63 12.25
N SER A 105 3.45 5.08 13.29
CA SER A 105 3.75 4.76 14.69
C SER A 105 2.48 4.56 15.52
N GLU A 106 2.61 4.01 16.72
CA GLU A 106 1.46 3.79 17.63
C GLU A 106 0.97 5.09 18.28
N THR A 107 1.86 6.07 18.42
CA THR A 107 1.56 7.34 19.11
C THR A 107 1.62 8.49 18.14
N TRP A 108 0.49 9.16 17.99
CA TRP A 108 0.34 10.32 17.13
C TRP A 108 -0.58 11.36 17.76
N ARG A 109 -0.69 12.53 17.14
CA ARG A 109 -1.55 13.61 17.62
C ARG A 109 -2.10 14.42 16.46
N ILE A 110 -3.22 15.07 16.72
CA ILE A 110 -3.79 16.10 15.85
C ILE A 110 -3.64 17.42 16.59
N ASN A 111 -2.78 18.30 16.10
CA ASN A 111 -2.80 19.71 16.52
C ASN A 111 -3.91 20.38 15.72
N TRP A 112 -4.86 20.99 16.41
CA TRP A 112 -6.00 21.62 15.77
C TRP A 112 -6.12 23.07 16.20
N THR A 113 -6.60 23.90 15.29
CA THR A 113 -6.95 25.28 15.57
C THR A 113 -8.18 25.66 14.76
N TYR A 114 -9.03 26.51 15.33
CA TYR A 114 -10.13 27.12 14.60
C TYR A 114 -10.33 28.57 15.01
N THR A 115 -10.81 29.38 14.07
CA THR A 115 -11.23 30.75 14.28
C THR A 115 -12.74 30.83 14.23
N GLY A 116 -13.36 31.34 15.29
CA GLY A 116 -14.82 31.42 15.39
C GLY A 116 -15.30 32.31 16.54
N GLY A 117 -16.60 32.59 16.55
CA GLY A 117 -17.27 33.38 17.59
C GLY A 117 -17.84 32.53 18.73
N SER A 118 -18.63 33.15 19.62
CA SER A 118 -19.26 32.46 20.77
C SER A 118 -20.21 31.32 20.39
N LEU A 119 -20.71 31.31 19.17
CA LEU A 119 -21.59 30.27 18.61
C LEU A 119 -20.85 29.28 17.70
N ALA A 120 -19.52 29.31 17.68
CA ALA A 120 -18.75 28.35 16.89
C ALA A 120 -18.81 26.95 17.50
N ILE A 121 -18.92 25.96 16.62
CA ILE A 121 -18.89 24.53 16.95
C ILE A 121 -17.82 23.90 16.08
N PHE A 122 -16.83 23.32 16.74
CA PHE A 122 -15.76 22.54 16.16
C PHE A 122 -15.80 21.13 16.73
N GLY A 123 -15.51 20.14 15.91
CA GLY A 123 -15.30 18.80 16.40
C GLY A 123 -14.78 17.91 15.30
N PHE A 124 -14.23 16.77 15.69
CA PHE A 124 -13.85 15.76 14.72
C PHE A 124 -13.94 14.37 15.32
N PHE A 125 -14.05 13.42 14.41
CA PHE A 125 -14.04 11.99 14.69
C PHE A 125 -12.94 11.36 13.84
N VAL A 126 -12.09 10.56 14.46
CA VAL A 126 -11.01 9.85 13.80
C VAL A 126 -11.42 8.40 13.60
N TYR A 127 -11.33 7.91 12.37
CA TYR A 127 -11.71 6.54 12.01
C TYR A 127 -10.54 5.82 11.33
N PRO A 128 -10.31 4.54 11.61
CA PRO A 128 -9.43 3.71 10.81
C PRO A 128 -10.06 3.42 9.44
N GLU A 129 -9.22 3.05 8.46
CA GLU A 129 -9.67 2.72 7.11
C GLU A 129 -10.75 1.62 7.12
N GLY A 130 -11.86 1.87 6.41
CA GLY A 130 -12.99 0.94 6.33
C GLY A 130 -13.98 1.00 7.50
N GLU A 131 -13.61 1.57 8.65
CA GLU A 131 -14.54 1.79 9.78
C GLU A 131 -15.36 3.07 9.56
N THR A 132 -16.63 3.04 9.95
CA THR A 132 -17.56 4.16 9.72
C THR A 132 -18.46 4.51 10.90
N VAL A 133 -18.44 3.67 11.93
CA VAL A 133 -19.34 3.70 13.09
C VAL A 133 -18.58 4.02 14.37
N LEU A 134 -17.44 3.35 14.62
CA LEU A 134 -16.69 3.49 15.87
C LEU A 134 -15.41 4.30 15.66
N PRO A 135 -15.36 5.57 16.07
CA PRO A 135 -14.13 6.35 16.01
C PRO A 135 -13.16 5.91 17.10
N VAL A 136 -11.86 5.96 16.79
CA VAL A 136 -10.77 5.73 17.75
C VAL A 136 -10.53 6.95 18.63
N GLU A 137 -10.95 8.13 18.17
CA GLU A 137 -10.89 9.37 18.93
C GLU A 137 -12.00 10.33 18.50
N THR A 138 -12.52 11.11 19.46
CA THR A 138 -13.53 12.14 19.24
C THR A 138 -13.20 13.40 20.02
N LEU A 139 -13.19 14.54 19.32
CA LEU A 139 -13.09 15.85 19.94
C LEU A 139 -14.37 16.67 19.70
N SER A 140 -14.80 17.40 20.71
CA SER A 140 -15.75 18.51 20.56
C SER A 140 -15.25 19.75 21.29
N ALA A 141 -15.30 20.89 20.61
CA ALA A 141 -14.99 22.20 21.16
C ALA A 141 -16.02 23.24 20.66
N THR A 142 -16.45 24.11 21.56
CA THR A 142 -17.40 25.18 21.24
C THR A 142 -16.92 26.52 21.76
N GLY A 143 -17.53 27.59 21.25
CA GLY A 143 -17.21 28.97 21.61
C GLY A 143 -16.08 29.54 20.76
N SER A 144 -15.53 30.68 21.19
CA SER A 144 -14.53 31.45 20.44
C SER A 144 -13.31 30.64 20.00
N SER A 145 -12.48 31.22 19.13
CA SER A 145 -11.26 30.62 18.60
C SER A 145 -10.42 29.87 19.64
N LYS A 146 -10.00 28.65 19.31
CA LYS A 146 -9.19 27.79 20.16
C LYS A 146 -8.13 27.05 19.35
N SER A 147 -7.09 26.62 20.05
CA SER A 147 -6.05 25.72 19.54
C SER A 147 -5.62 24.77 20.64
N ASP A 148 -5.47 23.48 20.32
CA ASP A 148 -4.97 22.47 21.25
C ASP A 148 -4.40 21.27 20.48
N ALA A 149 -3.94 20.25 21.21
CA ALA A 149 -3.52 18.97 20.68
C ALA A 149 -4.35 17.81 21.25
N THR A 150 -4.81 16.92 20.37
CA THR A 150 -5.46 15.66 20.76
C THR A 150 -4.51 14.51 20.47
N TYR A 151 -4.15 13.74 21.51
CA TYR A 151 -3.21 12.62 21.42
C TYR A 151 -3.96 11.31 21.21
N ILE A 152 -3.44 10.47 20.31
CA ILE A 152 -4.06 9.21 19.89
C ILE A 152 -3.01 8.11 20.02
N TYR A 153 -3.40 6.99 20.61
CA TYR A 153 -2.52 5.86 20.96
C TYR A 153 -2.86 4.58 20.19
N GLU A 154 -3.55 4.73 19.07
CA GLU A 154 -3.87 3.68 18.11
C GLU A 154 -3.37 4.15 16.74
N GLY A 155 -2.43 3.41 16.13
CA GLY A 155 -1.74 3.84 14.93
C GLY A 155 -1.18 2.67 14.13
N GLN A 156 -0.13 2.88 13.34
CA GLN A 156 0.41 1.89 12.39
C GLN A 156 -0.61 1.45 11.32
N ASP A 157 -1.56 2.32 10.99
CA ASP A 157 -2.64 2.05 10.06
C ASP A 157 -3.02 3.33 9.29
N ASN A 158 -3.96 3.21 8.37
CA ASN A 158 -4.56 4.31 7.65
C ASN A 158 -5.78 4.85 8.39
N PHE A 159 -5.89 6.17 8.45
CA PHE A 159 -6.97 6.86 9.13
C PHE A 159 -7.58 7.95 8.24
N TYR A 160 -8.81 8.33 8.56
CA TYR A 160 -9.45 9.52 8.02
C TYR A 160 -10.22 10.25 9.12
N VAL A 161 -10.45 11.55 8.91
CA VAL A 161 -11.11 12.42 9.87
C VAL A 161 -12.42 12.93 9.29
N LYS A 162 -13.52 12.78 10.05
CA LYS A 162 -14.78 13.50 9.81
C LYS A 162 -14.83 14.72 10.71
N LEU A 163 -14.73 15.90 10.13
CA LEU A 163 -14.71 17.18 10.82
C LEU A 163 -16.07 17.87 10.75
N LEU A 164 -16.50 18.37 11.90
CA LEU A 164 -17.64 19.23 12.09
C LEU A 164 -17.17 20.68 12.29
N ALA A 165 -17.72 21.60 11.50
CA ALA A 165 -17.44 23.02 11.64
C ALA A 165 -18.71 23.84 11.36
N ALA A 166 -19.14 24.63 12.33
CA ALA A 166 -20.22 25.59 12.20
C ALA A 166 -19.79 26.94 12.77
N ASN A 167 -20.07 28.03 12.05
CA ASN A 167 -19.64 29.40 12.40
C ASN A 167 -18.11 29.53 12.61
N ILE A 168 -17.33 28.84 11.77
CA ILE A 168 -15.87 28.80 11.81
C ILE A 168 -15.32 29.24 10.45
N ASP A 169 -14.30 30.10 10.47
CA ASP A 169 -13.49 30.44 9.29
C ASP A 169 -12.16 31.10 9.75
N PRO A 170 -10.98 30.47 9.61
CA PRO A 170 -10.71 29.10 9.16
C PRO A 170 -10.48 28.11 10.31
N TRP A 171 -10.36 26.82 9.97
CA TRP A 171 -9.78 25.77 10.81
C TRP A 171 -8.58 25.09 10.13
N THR A 172 -7.69 24.53 10.95
CA THR A 172 -6.52 23.75 10.53
C THR A 172 -6.38 22.50 11.41
N LEU A 173 -6.09 21.35 10.80
CA LEU A 173 -5.65 20.13 11.44
C LEU A 173 -4.25 19.78 10.96
N THR A 174 -3.28 19.65 11.86
CA THR A 174 -1.93 19.17 11.57
C THR A 174 -1.71 17.85 12.29
N VAL A 175 -1.67 16.78 11.50
CA VAL A 175 -1.43 15.42 11.96
C VAL A 175 0.07 15.21 12.13
N GLN A 176 0.48 14.74 13.31
CA GLN A 176 1.87 14.44 13.59
C GLN A 176 2.02 13.07 14.24
N ALA A 177 3.04 12.32 13.83
CA ALA A 177 3.40 11.04 14.43
C ALA A 177 4.72 11.17 15.19
N PHE A 178 4.79 10.59 16.39
CA PHE A 178 6.06 10.49 17.11
C PHE A 178 6.78 9.22 16.66
N ILE A 179 8.03 9.35 16.23
CA ILE A 179 8.85 8.21 15.80
C ILE A 179 9.81 7.86 16.94
N PRO A 180 9.70 6.68 17.59
CA PRO A 180 10.61 6.29 18.64
C PRO A 180 12.07 6.21 18.16
N SER A 181 13.02 6.44 19.08
CA SER A 181 14.47 6.34 18.84
C SER A 181 14.93 4.92 18.55
#